data_AF-A0A382YXH5-F1
#
_entry.id   AF-A0A382YXH5-F1
#
_cell.length_a   1.000
_cell.length_b   1.000
_cell.length_c   1.000
_cell.angle_alpha   90.00
_cell.angle_beta   90.00
_cell.angle_gamma   90.00
#
_symmetry.space_group_name_H-M   'P 1'
#
loop_
_entity.id
_entity.type
_entity.pdbx_description
1 polymer ?
#
loop_
_entity_poly.entity_id
_entity_poly.type
_entity_poly.pdbx_seq_one_letter_code
_entity_poly.pdbx_strand_id
1 'polypeptide(L)'
;MTRQYLYTAVILLGIVVVSIVPVIGQEVPRISSGKPDLQGVWDFRTITPMERPEDQAEEFLSDEEAANLDQAAIEREASLATRPARRTEVDPSGNVDRGVDGAPGS
;
A
#
# COMPACT_ATOMS: atom_id res chain seq x y z
N MET A 1 33.26 -4.12 -41.95
CA MET A 1 33.32 -3.88 -40.49
C MET A 1 32.50 -2.66 -40.06
N THR A 2 32.59 -1.51 -40.75
CA THR A 2 31.88 -0.26 -40.45
C THR A 2 30.35 -0.36 -40.37
N ARG A 3 29.72 -1.18 -41.24
CA ARG A 3 28.25 -1.35 -41.25
C ARG A 3 27.70 -2.01 -39.97
N GLN A 4 28.47 -2.90 -39.35
CA GLN A 4 28.05 -3.64 -38.15
C GLN A 4 28.08 -2.73 -36.90
N TYR A 5 29.08 -1.85 -36.80
CA TYR A 5 29.16 -0.82 -35.76
C TYR A 5 28.04 0.22 -35.87
N LEU A 6 27.60 0.53 -37.09
CA LEU A 6 26.45 1.42 -37.31
C LEU A 6 25.15 0.79 -36.80
N TYR A 7 24.90 -0.50 -37.06
CA TYR A 7 23.71 -1.18 -36.54
C TYR A 7 23.70 -1.27 -35.02
N THR A 8 24.84 -1.62 -34.40
CA THR A 8 24.92 -1.69 -32.93
C THR A 8 24.73 -0.31 -32.30
N ALA A 9 25.28 0.76 -32.88
CA ALA A 9 25.06 2.12 -32.39
C ALA A 9 23.59 2.56 -32.48
N VAL A 10 22.89 2.23 -33.58
CA VAL A 10 21.46 2.53 -33.74
C VAL A 10 20.60 1.75 -32.75
N ILE A 11 20.92 0.48 -32.49
CA ILE A 11 20.22 -0.34 -31.50
C ILE A 11 20.42 0.22 -30.10
N LEU A 12 21.66 0.58 -29.73
CA LEU A 12 21.94 1.18 -28.42
C LEU A 12 21.24 2.53 -28.26
N LEU A 13 21.21 3.36 -29.31
CA LEU A 13 20.45 4.61 -29.31
C LEU A 13 18.95 4.36 -29.14
N GLY A 14 18.40 3.35 -29.82
CA GLY A 14 17.00 2.93 -29.66
C GLY A 14 16.66 2.52 -28.23
N ILE A 15 17.52 1.72 -27.58
CA ILE A 15 17.34 1.29 -26.18
C ILE A 15 17.37 2.49 -25.23
N VAL A 16 18.30 3.43 -25.43
CA VAL A 16 18.38 4.66 -24.63
C VAL A 16 17.12 5.50 -24.79
N VAL A 17 16.63 5.69 -26.02
CA VAL A 17 15.42 6.48 -26.28
C VAL A 17 14.18 5.83 -25.65
N VAL A 18 14.00 4.52 -25.80
CA VAL A 18 12.85 3.79 -25.23
C VAL A 18 12.83 3.82 -23.69
N SER A 19 14.00 3.84 -23.06
CA SER A 19 14.11 3.86 -21.59
C SER A 19 13.66 5.19 -20.97
N ILE A 20 13.62 6.29 -21.72
CA ILE A 20 13.28 7.65 -21.23
C ILE A 20 11.77 7.96 -21.38
N VAL A 21 11.08 7.30 -22.31
CA VAL A 21 9.64 7.48 -22.57
C VAL A 21 8.75 7.40 -21.31
N PRO A 22 8.92 6.44 -20.38
CA PRO A 22 8.02 6.33 -19.23
C PRO A 22 8.14 7.49 -18.22
N VAL A 23 9.21 8.30 -18.27
CA VAL A 23 9.41 9.44 -17.34
C VAL A 23 8.65 10.69 -17.80
N ILE A 24 8.44 10.86 -19.11
CA ILE A 24 7.87 12.08 -19.70
C ILE A 24 6.33 12.14 -19.50
N GLY A 25 5.67 11.01 -19.26
CA GLY A 25 4.21 10.90 -19.19
C GLY A 25 3.60 10.79 -17.79
N GLN A 26 4.38 10.92 -16.71
CA GLN A 26 3.86 10.79 -15.34
C GLN A 26 3.33 12.14 -14.83
N GLU A 27 2.09 12.48 -15.17
CA GLU A 27 1.38 13.62 -14.57
C GLU A 27 0.78 13.23 -13.22
N VAL A 28 1.19 13.91 -12.15
CA VAL A 28 0.59 13.78 -10.81
C VAL A 28 -0.59 14.75 -10.73
N PRO A 29 -1.83 14.28 -10.46
CA PRO A 29 -2.98 15.15 -10.20
C PRO A 29 -2.68 16.14 -9.07
N ARG A 30 -3.16 17.39 -9.18
CA ARG A 30 -2.89 18.45 -8.20
C ARG A 30 -4.17 19.15 -7.78
N ILE A 31 -4.23 19.53 -6.50
CA ILE A 31 -5.28 20.41 -5.97
C ILE A 31 -5.01 21.87 -6.37
N SER A 32 -5.97 22.76 -6.13
CA SER A 32 -5.88 24.20 -6.47
C SER A 32 -4.65 24.91 -5.88
N SER A 33 -4.13 24.41 -4.76
CA SER A 33 -2.89 24.92 -4.13
C SER A 33 -1.60 24.40 -4.80
N GLY A 34 -1.68 23.65 -5.90
CA GLY A 34 -0.54 23.08 -6.64
C GLY A 34 0.13 21.86 -5.99
N LYS A 35 -0.35 21.41 -4.83
CA LYS A 35 0.14 20.19 -4.15
C LYS A 35 -0.42 18.93 -4.83
N PRO A 36 0.26 17.78 -4.75
CA PRO A 36 -0.32 16.50 -5.19
C PRO A 36 -1.70 16.28 -4.56
N ASP A 37 -2.64 15.82 -5.37
CA ASP A 37 -3.96 15.42 -4.90
C ASP A 37 -3.87 14.00 -4.34
N LEU A 38 -4.03 13.89 -3.02
CA LEU A 38 -4.03 12.64 -2.27
C LEU A 38 -5.44 12.25 -1.82
N GLN A 39 -6.47 12.82 -2.43
CA GLN A 39 -7.85 12.41 -2.19
C GLN A 39 -8.11 11.02 -2.77
N GLY A 40 -8.97 10.26 -2.11
CA GLY A 40 -9.30 8.88 -2.47
C GLY A 40 -9.79 8.08 -1.28
N VAL A 41 -9.98 6.78 -1.49
CA VAL A 41 -10.24 5.82 -0.41
C VAL A 41 -8.91 5.21 -0.01
N TRP A 42 -8.57 5.30 1.27
CA TRP A 42 -7.35 4.77 1.86
C TRP A 42 -7.72 3.65 2.84
N ASP A 43 -6.93 2.57 2.85
CA ASP A 43 -7.11 1.44 3.75
C ASP A 43 -5.85 1.27 4.62
N PHE A 44 -6.03 1.08 5.93
CA PHE A 44 -4.95 1.08 6.93
C PHE A 44 -4.76 -0.30 7.57
N ARG A 45 -4.77 -1.36 6.77
CA ARG A 45 -4.60 -2.75 7.25
C ARG A 45 -3.13 -3.09 7.43
N THR A 46 -2.60 -2.81 8.61
CA THR A 46 -1.30 -3.35 9.07
C THR A 46 -1.51 -4.34 10.20
N ILE A 47 -0.72 -5.42 10.22
CA ILE A 47 -0.66 -6.36 11.34
C ILE A 47 0.14 -5.74 12.49
N THR A 48 1.21 -5.02 12.16
CA THR A 48 2.10 -4.37 13.13
C THR A 48 1.72 -2.89 13.28
N PRO A 49 1.33 -2.44 14.48
CA PRO A 49 1.04 -1.03 14.74
C PRO A 49 2.27 -0.14 14.48
N MET A 50 2.03 1.11 14.08
CA MET A 50 3.10 2.09 13.82
C MET A 50 3.81 2.51 15.11
N GLU A 51 3.10 2.51 16.23
CA GLU A 51 3.63 2.78 17.56
C GLU A 51 3.72 1.46 18.34
N ARG A 52 4.82 1.27 19.08
CA ARG A 52 5.01 0.06 19.89
C ARG A 52 3.97 0.02 21.01
N PRO A 53 3.17 -1.06 21.12
CA PRO A 53 2.22 -1.22 22.22
C PRO A 53 2.91 -1.26 23.58
N GLU A 54 2.28 -0.68 24.60
CA GLU A 54 2.85 -0.57 25.96
C GLU A 54 3.11 -1.93 26.61
N ASP A 55 2.40 -2.97 26.18
CA ASP A 55 2.51 -4.35 26.64
C ASP A 55 3.61 -5.15 25.93
N GLN A 56 4.22 -4.60 24.87
CA GLN A 56 5.32 -5.23 24.13
C GLN A 56 6.65 -4.60 24.50
N ALA A 57 7.20 -5.01 25.66
CA ALA A 57 8.47 -4.51 26.17
C ALA A 57 9.69 -4.96 25.35
N GLU A 58 9.59 -6.13 24.72
CA GLU A 58 10.67 -6.72 23.94
C GLU A 58 10.91 -5.96 22.63
N GLU A 59 12.17 -5.94 22.18
CA GLU A 59 12.54 -5.22 20.95
C GLU A 59 12.06 -5.95 19.68
N PHE A 60 12.05 -7.28 19.73
CA PHE A 60 11.68 -8.15 18.64
C PHE A 60 10.68 -9.19 19.11
N LEU A 61 9.75 -9.54 18.23
CA LEU A 61 8.92 -10.71 18.39
C LEU A 61 9.76 -11.96 18.13
N SER A 62 9.48 -13.02 18.88
CA SER A 62 9.93 -14.36 18.51
C SER A 62 9.24 -14.83 17.22
N ASP A 63 9.84 -15.80 16.54
CA ASP A 63 9.25 -16.39 15.32
C ASP A 63 7.84 -16.96 15.59
N GLU A 64 7.63 -17.52 16.79
CA GLU A 64 6.33 -18.06 17.20
C GLU A 64 5.30 -16.95 17.39
N GLU A 65 5.66 -15.84 18.05
CA GLU A 65 4.76 -14.70 18.25
C GLU A 65 4.39 -14.04 16.92
N ALA A 66 5.36 -13.83 16.03
CA ALA A 66 5.11 -13.31 14.70
C ALA A 66 4.17 -14.22 13.90
N ALA A 67 4.41 -15.53 13.91
CA ALA A 67 3.55 -16.51 13.23
C ALA A 67 2.12 -16.52 13.81
N ASN A 68 1.97 -16.36 15.13
CA ASN A 68 0.68 -16.28 15.78
C ASN A 68 -0.10 -15.00 15.37
N LEU A 69 0.58 -13.86 15.26
CA LEU A 69 -0.04 -12.61 14.78
C LEU A 69 -0.49 -12.74 13.32
N ASP A 70 0.34 -13.32 12.46
CA ASP A 70 0.01 -13.56 11.05
C ASP A 70 -1.21 -14.48 10.91
N GLN A 71 -1.21 -15.60 11.64
CA GLN A 71 -2.33 -16.54 11.63
C GLN A 71 -3.63 -15.90 12.12
N ALA A 72 -3.56 -15.12 13.22
CA ALA A 72 -4.70 -14.39 13.74
C ALA A 72 -5.23 -13.32 12.74
N ALA A 73 -4.34 -12.71 11.95
CA ALA A 73 -4.75 -11.78 10.89
C ALA A 73 -5.48 -12.50 9.74
N ILE A 74 -4.96 -13.64 9.30
CA ILE A 74 -5.59 -14.48 8.25
C ILE A 74 -6.98 -14.95 8.68
N GLU A 75 -7.12 -15.46 9.90
CA GLU A 75 -8.40 -15.93 10.45
C GLU A 75 -9.42 -14.80 10.55
N ARG A 76 -8.99 -13.63 11.01
CA ARG A 76 -9.81 -12.43 11.03
C ARG A 76 -10.28 -12.08 9.63
N GLU A 77 -9.39 -12.02 8.65
CA GLU A 77 -9.75 -11.68 7.27
C GLU A 77 -10.73 -12.70 6.66
N ALA A 78 -10.50 -14.00 6.88
CA ALA A 78 -11.41 -15.06 6.43
C ALA A 78 -12.82 -14.92 7.05
N SER A 79 -12.89 -14.58 8.34
CA SER A 79 -14.16 -14.31 9.04
C SER A 79 -14.86 -13.06 8.47
N LEU A 80 -14.09 -12.02 8.14
CA LEU A 80 -14.63 -10.78 7.57
C LEU A 80 -15.08 -10.96 6.12
N ALA A 81 -14.42 -11.81 5.34
CA ALA A 81 -14.79 -12.08 3.95
C ALA A 81 -16.14 -12.80 3.81
N THR A 82 -16.52 -13.59 4.81
CA THR A 82 -17.77 -14.38 4.80
C THR A 82 -18.93 -13.68 5.51
N ARG A 83 -18.69 -12.52 6.15
CA ARG A 83 -19.71 -11.77 6.88
C ARG A 83 -20.65 -11.01 5.91
N PRO A 84 -21.92 -10.77 6.28
CA PRO A 84 -22.79 -9.90 5.51
C PRO A 84 -22.28 -8.44 5.51
N ALA A 85 -22.42 -7.76 4.38
CA ALA A 85 -22.06 -6.35 4.28
C ALA A 85 -22.83 -5.50 5.30
N ARG A 86 -22.12 -4.60 5.98
CA ARG A 86 -22.68 -3.63 6.92
C ARG A 86 -22.38 -2.22 6.45
N ARG A 87 -23.27 -1.28 6.78
CA ARG A 87 -23.03 0.13 6.50
C ARG A 87 -21.94 0.64 7.45
N THR A 88 -20.96 1.34 6.90
CA THR A 88 -19.96 2.07 7.69
C THR A 88 -20.64 3.23 8.42
N GLU A 89 -20.45 3.32 9.72
CA GLU A 89 -20.90 4.43 10.56
C GLU A 89 -19.67 5.22 11.02
N VAL A 90 -19.82 6.53 11.14
CA VAL A 90 -18.77 7.42 11.63
C VAL A 90 -18.77 7.36 13.15
N ASP A 91 -17.63 7.02 13.75
CA ASP A 91 -17.51 6.99 15.21
C ASP A 91 -17.58 8.42 15.82
N PRO A 92 -17.71 8.57 17.16
CA PRO A 92 -17.80 9.89 17.80
C PRO A 92 -16.58 10.81 17.58
N SER A 93 -15.44 10.26 17.17
CA SER A 93 -14.22 11.00 16.81
C SER A 93 -14.13 11.35 15.33
N GLY A 94 -15.09 10.92 14.51
CA GLY A 94 -15.13 11.18 13.07
C GLY A 94 -14.46 10.11 12.21
N ASN A 95 -14.00 9.00 12.80
CA ASN A 95 -13.26 7.96 12.07
C ASN A 95 -14.20 6.87 11.54
N VAL A 96 -13.81 6.28 10.41
CA VAL A 96 -14.51 5.14 9.77
C VAL A 96 -13.68 3.86 9.78
N ASP A 97 -12.49 3.91 10.40
CA ASP A 97 -11.50 2.83 10.40
C ASP A 97 -11.89 1.63 11.26
N ARG A 98 -12.91 1.78 12.11
CA ARG A 98 -13.48 0.67 12.88
C ARG A 98 -15.00 0.66 12.78
N GLY A 99 -15.53 -0.52 12.47
CA GLY A 99 -16.95 -0.80 12.56
C GLY A 99 -17.42 -0.89 14.02
N VAL A 100 -18.75 -0.91 14.20
CA VAL A 100 -19.43 -0.99 15.50
C VAL A 100 -19.03 -2.20 16.36
N ASP A 101 -18.50 -3.25 15.73
CA ASP A 101 -18.02 -4.48 16.35
C ASP A 101 -16.49 -4.52 16.50
N GLY A 102 -15.80 -3.40 16.23
CA GLY A 102 -14.36 -3.30 16.26
C GLY A 102 -13.66 -3.92 15.05
N ALA A 103 -14.40 -4.44 14.07
CA ALA A 103 -13.83 -4.88 12.80
C ALA A 103 -13.17 -3.70 12.09
N PRO A 104 -12.03 -3.88 11.41
CA PRO A 104 -11.45 -2.83 10.60
C PRO A 104 -12.44 -2.36 9.52
N GLY A 105 -12.44 -1.05 9.31
CA GLY A 105 -13.22 -0.36 8.29
C GLY A 105 -12.75 -0.69 6.87
N SER A 106 -13.51 -0.22 5.90
CA SER A 106 -13.24 -0.33 4.47
C SER A 106 -13.00 1.03 3.85
#